data_AF-A0A8T5QG60-F1
#
_entry.id   AF-A0A8T5QG60-F1
#
_cell.length_a   1.000
_cell.length_b   1.000
_cell.length_c   1.000
_cell.angle_alpha   90.00
_cell.angle_beta   90.00
_cell.angle_gamma   90.00
#
_symmetry.space_group_name_H-M   'P 1'
#
loop_
_entity.id
_entity.type
_entity.pdbx_description
1 polymer ?
#
loop_
_entity_poly.entity_id
_entity_poly.type
_entity_poly.pdbx_seq_one_letter_code
_entity_poly.pdbx_strand_id
1 'polypeptide(L)'
;MALTYRFETPKYPGNILYVNLITGYSCTNDCLFCSRPRTKKDIGKPNIYEKKAGSFLYLSKSPTVEEVMCSIDSEIKEDDQEIAIIGLGEPLIYLPKVVEVIRIVKEKYDIKTRIDTNGLVKCLYENPTEILEKSGLDEIRISLN
;
A
#
# COMPACT_ATOMS: atom_id res chain seq x y z
N MET A 1 -7.51 10.77 -7.60
CA MET A 1 -6.97 10.09 -6.40
C MET A 1 -6.90 8.64 -6.77
N ALA A 2 -5.74 8.01 -6.62
CA ALA A 2 -5.51 6.67 -7.15
C ALA A 2 -5.38 5.66 -6.00
N LEU A 3 -6.15 4.57 -6.07
CA LEU A 3 -6.00 3.40 -5.18
C LEU A 3 -4.92 2.47 -5.70
N THR A 4 -4.73 2.42 -7.01
CA THR A 4 -3.62 1.70 -7.64
C THR A 4 -2.78 2.66 -8.46
N TYR A 5 -1.47 2.44 -8.50
CA TYR A 5 -0.55 3.32 -9.21
C TYR A 5 0.74 2.58 -9.56
N ARG A 6 1.53 3.19 -10.44
CA ARG A 6 2.78 2.63 -10.94
C ARG A 6 3.84 3.72 -10.97
N PHE A 7 5.07 3.32 -10.66
CA PHE A 7 6.24 4.11 -10.99
C PHE A 7 7.46 3.20 -11.05
N GLU A 8 8.36 3.52 -11.98
CA GLU A 8 9.61 2.79 -12.13
C GLU A 8 10.63 3.24 -11.08
N THR A 9 11.43 2.30 -10.61
CA THR A 9 12.64 2.62 -9.84
C THR A 9 13.85 2.00 -10.53
N PRO A 10 15.04 2.60 -10.42
CA PRO A 10 16.25 2.08 -11.08
C PRO A 10 16.58 0.61 -10.73
N LYS A 11 16.09 0.11 -9.59
CA LYS A 11 16.35 -1.25 -9.10
C LYS A 11 15.20 -2.24 -9.37
N TYR A 12 13.99 -1.76 -9.62
CA TYR A 12 12.81 -2.59 -9.85
C TYR A 12 12.12 -2.12 -11.14
N PRO A 13 12.34 -2.82 -12.27
CA PRO A 13 11.66 -2.52 -13.52
C PRO A 13 10.13 -2.72 -13.39
N GLY A 14 9.37 -2.03 -14.25
CA GLY A 14 7.98 -1.55 -14.10
C GLY A 14 6.83 -2.54 -13.86
N ASN A 15 7.06 -3.77 -13.42
CA ASN A 15 6.04 -4.83 -13.35
C ASN A 15 5.51 -5.02 -11.91
N ILE A 16 5.31 -3.90 -11.21
CA ILE A 16 4.72 -3.86 -9.88
C ILE A 16 3.48 -2.97 -9.94
N LEU A 17 2.34 -3.50 -9.48
CA LEU A 17 1.14 -2.73 -9.22
C LEU A 17 1.14 -2.33 -7.74
N TYR A 18 1.28 -1.02 -7.46
CA TYR A 18 1.20 -0.52 -6.10
C TYR A 18 -0.25 -0.26 -5.71
N VAL A 19 -0.63 -0.67 -4.50
CA VAL A 19 -1.99 -0.54 -3.95
C VAL A 19 -1.97 0.29 -2.67
N ASN A 20 -2.60 1.46 -2.72
CA ASN A 20 -2.75 2.40 -1.62
C ASN A 20 -4.18 2.38 -1.06
N LEU A 21 -4.31 2.03 0.21
CA LEU A 21 -5.54 2.08 0.99
C LEU A 21 -5.47 3.02 2.20
N ILE A 22 -4.39 3.82 2.28
CA ILE A 22 -4.05 4.62 3.45
C ILE A 22 -4.89 5.90 3.45
N THR A 23 -5.81 5.99 4.40
CA THR A 23 -6.70 7.15 4.53
C THR A 23 -5.97 8.29 5.23
N GLY A 24 -6.04 9.49 4.65
CA GLY A 24 -5.52 10.71 5.29
C GLY A 24 -4.02 10.69 5.61
N TYR A 25 -3.23 9.88 4.88
CA TYR A 25 -1.80 9.67 5.17
C TYR A 25 -1.49 9.14 6.58
N SER A 26 -2.42 8.39 7.18
CA SER A 26 -2.28 7.82 8.50
C SER A 26 -1.02 6.94 8.62
N CYS A 27 -0.28 7.12 9.71
CA CYS A 27 0.90 6.32 10.05
C CYS A 27 1.13 6.43 11.57
N THR A 28 1.67 5.37 12.17
CA THR A 28 2.09 5.37 13.58
C THR A 28 3.42 6.07 13.80
N ASN A 29 4.23 6.24 12.74
CA ASN A 29 5.51 6.96 12.79
C ASN A 29 5.39 8.38 12.26
N ASP A 30 6.34 9.24 12.63
CA ASP A 30 6.53 10.59 12.08
C ASP A 30 7.97 10.81 11.56
N CYS A 31 8.53 9.81 10.86
CA CYS A 31 9.93 9.79 10.43
C CYS A 31 10.39 11.11 9.80
N LEU A 32 11.52 11.67 10.21
CA LEU A 32 11.99 13.00 9.77
C LEU A 32 12.12 13.14 8.24
N PHE A 33 12.51 12.06 7.56
CA PHE A 33 12.68 12.01 6.10
C PHE A 33 11.40 11.62 5.33
N CYS A 34 10.26 11.45 6.01
CA CYS A 34 9.02 11.04 5.36
C CYS A 34 8.52 12.12 4.39
N SER A 35 8.16 11.72 3.16
CA SER A 35 7.61 12.61 2.13
C SER A 35 6.10 12.89 2.29
N ARG A 36 5.47 12.41 3.36
CA ARG A 36 4.07 12.76 3.66
C ARG A 36 3.93 14.27 3.89
N PRO A 37 2.83 14.88 3.44
CA PRO A 37 2.47 16.24 3.83
C PRO A 37 2.47 16.42 5.35
N ARG A 38 3.19 17.43 5.84
CA ARG A 38 3.32 17.73 7.28
C ARG A 38 2.26 18.70 7.77
N THR A 39 1.71 19.51 6.87
CA THR A 39 0.65 20.46 7.19
C THR A 39 -0.52 20.32 6.23
N LYS A 40 -1.71 20.78 6.64
CA LYS A 40 -2.89 20.84 5.75
C LYS A 40 -2.64 21.64 4.47
N LYS A 41 -1.71 22.60 4.49
CA LYS A 41 -1.33 23.42 3.32
C LYS A 41 -0.45 22.67 2.32
N ASP A 42 0.11 21.53 2.72
CA ASP A 42 0.93 20.68 1.87
C ASP A 42 0.09 19.62 1.16
N ILE A 43 -1.14 19.37 1.64
CA ILE A 43 -2.11 18.53 0.95
C ILE A 43 -2.45 19.19 -0.40
N GLY A 44 -2.38 18.41 -1.48
CA GLY A 44 -2.57 18.90 -2.85
C GLY A 44 -1.31 19.45 -3.53
N LYS A 45 -0.16 19.48 -2.82
CA LYS A 45 1.15 19.69 -3.45
C LYS A 45 1.83 18.33 -3.63
N PRO A 46 2.10 17.88 -4.86
CA PRO A 46 2.57 16.53 -5.08
C PRO A 46 4.00 16.37 -4.54
N ASN A 47 4.20 15.39 -3.65
CA ASN A 47 5.53 15.00 -3.21
C ASN A 47 6.25 14.14 -4.26
N ILE A 48 7.50 13.73 -3.99
CA ILE A 48 8.31 12.99 -4.96
C ILE A 48 7.64 11.68 -5.44
N TYR A 49 6.92 10.97 -4.57
CA TYR A 49 6.26 9.72 -4.92
C TYR A 49 4.98 9.97 -5.72
N GLU A 50 4.20 11.00 -5.38
CA GLU A 50 3.01 11.39 -6.14
C GLU A 50 3.38 11.90 -7.55
N LYS A 51 4.49 12.64 -7.67
CA LYS A 51 5.03 13.06 -8.97
C LYS A 51 5.41 11.85 -9.82
N LYS A 52 6.08 10.86 -9.22
CA LYS A 52 6.45 9.60 -9.90
C LYS A 52 5.22 8.78 -10.29
N ALA A 53 4.22 8.73 -9.43
CA ALA A 53 2.96 8.02 -9.66
C ALA A 53 2.02 8.73 -10.66
N GLY A 54 2.32 9.97 -11.06
CA GLY A 54 1.45 10.79 -11.89
C GLY A 54 0.09 11.11 -11.25
N SER A 55 -0.07 10.89 -9.95
CA SER A 55 -1.35 11.01 -9.26
C SER A 55 -1.19 11.35 -7.77
N PHE A 56 -2.21 12.00 -7.21
CA PHE A 56 -2.29 12.22 -5.76
C PHE A 56 -2.69 10.93 -5.05
N LEU A 57 -1.99 10.62 -3.96
CA LEU A 57 -2.21 9.44 -3.11
C LEU A 57 -3.02 9.75 -1.84
N TYR A 58 -3.39 11.02 -1.63
CA TYR A 58 -4.29 11.38 -0.54
C TYR A 58 -5.67 10.75 -0.75
N LEU A 59 -6.15 10.00 0.25
CA LEU A 59 -7.51 9.47 0.30
C LEU A 59 -8.27 10.17 1.43
N SER A 60 -9.32 10.92 1.09
CA SER A 60 -10.13 11.66 2.08
C SER A 60 -11.05 10.76 2.92
N LYS A 61 -11.35 9.57 2.40
CA LYS A 61 -12.19 8.55 3.01
C LYS A 61 -11.56 7.18 2.81
N SER A 62 -11.82 6.26 3.73
CA SER A 62 -11.26 4.90 3.64
C SER A 62 -11.95 4.14 2.52
N PRO A 63 -11.21 3.60 1.54
CA PRO A 63 -11.82 2.86 0.44
C PRO A 63 -12.37 1.53 0.93
N THR A 64 -13.44 1.02 0.34
CA THR A 64 -13.92 -0.34 0.65
C THR A 64 -13.00 -1.40 0.03
N VAL A 65 -13.14 -2.66 0.46
CA VAL A 65 -12.37 -3.76 -0.16
C VAL A 65 -12.74 -3.90 -1.64
N GLU A 66 -14.03 -3.72 -1.97
CA GLU A 66 -14.54 -3.77 -3.33
C GLU A 66 -13.97 -2.64 -4.20
N GLU A 67 -13.86 -1.42 -3.67
CA GLU A 67 -13.23 -0.30 -4.38
C GLU A 67 -11.75 -0.60 -4.67
N VAL A 68 -11.03 -1.19 -3.70
CA VAL A 68 -9.62 -1.59 -3.89
C VAL A 68 -9.51 -2.69 -4.94
N MET A 69 -10.31 -3.75 -4.84
CA MET A 69 -10.27 -4.86 -5.79
C MET A 69 -10.69 -4.44 -7.20
N CYS A 70 -11.68 -3.56 -7.33
CA CYS A 70 -12.07 -3.00 -8.63
C CYS A 70 -10.90 -2.23 -9.28
N SER A 71 -10.17 -1.46 -8.49
CA SER A 71 -8.98 -0.72 -8.95
C SER A 71 -7.80 -1.64 -9.28
N ILE A 72 -7.69 -2.80 -8.62
CA ILE A 72 -6.70 -3.84 -8.96
C ILE A 72 -7.09 -4.51 -10.28
N ASP A 73 -8.33 -5.00 -10.38
CA ASP A 73 -8.86 -5.69 -11.55
C ASP A 73 -8.76 -4.83 -12.83
N SER A 74 -8.91 -3.51 -12.72
CA SER A 74 -8.83 -2.61 -13.87
C SER A 74 -7.39 -2.28 -14.31
N GLU A 75 -6.41 -2.42 -13.43
CA GLU A 75 -5.04 -1.93 -13.66
C GLU A 75 -3.99 -3.04 -13.73
N ILE A 76 -4.28 -4.24 -13.23
CA ILE A 76 -3.39 -5.39 -13.29
C ILE A 76 -3.17 -5.82 -14.74
N LYS A 77 -1.94 -6.21 -15.07
CA LYS A 77 -1.50 -6.62 -16.40
C LYS A 77 -0.94 -8.04 -16.36
N GLU A 78 -0.98 -8.74 -17.49
CA GLU A 78 -0.46 -10.11 -17.61
C GLU A 78 1.03 -10.23 -17.27
N ASP A 79 1.82 -9.17 -17.48
CA ASP A 79 3.25 -9.15 -17.20
C ASP A 79 3.60 -8.67 -15.78
N ASP A 80 2.60 -8.30 -14.97
CA ASP A 80 2.82 -7.94 -13.57
C ASP A 80 3.40 -9.12 -12.80
N GLN A 81 4.44 -8.84 -12.02
CA GLN A 81 5.11 -9.84 -11.21
C GLN A 81 4.74 -9.72 -9.74
N GLU A 82 4.25 -8.55 -9.32
CA GLU A 82 3.99 -8.25 -7.91
C GLU A 82 2.86 -7.24 -7.73
N ILE A 83 2.00 -7.51 -6.75
CA ILE A 83 1.10 -6.52 -6.15
C ILE A 83 1.68 -6.11 -4.81
N ALA A 84 2.05 -4.84 -4.67
CA ALA A 84 2.63 -4.30 -3.46
C ALA A 84 1.64 -3.37 -2.75
N ILE A 85 1.19 -3.77 -1.56
CA ILE A 85 0.35 -2.94 -0.70
C ILE A 85 1.26 -1.94 0.02
N ILE A 86 1.22 -0.70 -0.46
CA ILE A 86 2.06 0.41 -0.02
C ILE A 86 1.36 1.73 -0.32
N GLY A 87 1.71 2.76 0.45
CA GLY A 87 1.34 4.12 0.12
C GLY A 87 2.11 5.11 0.97
N LEU A 88 1.62 6.34 1.01
CA LEU A 88 2.14 7.37 1.90
C LEU A 88 1.51 7.23 3.29
N GLY A 89 2.17 6.48 4.17
CA GLY A 89 1.74 6.23 5.55
C GLY A 89 2.04 4.81 5.99
N GLU A 90 1.19 4.21 6.82
CA GLU A 90 1.31 2.80 7.25
C GLU A 90 0.09 1.98 6.83
N PRO A 91 0.22 1.01 5.90
CA PRO A 91 -0.90 0.19 5.46
C PRO A 91 -1.45 -0.72 6.58
N LEU A 92 -0.59 -1.23 7.49
CA LEU A 92 -1.02 -2.17 8.52
C LEU A 92 -1.84 -1.55 9.67
N ILE A 93 -2.03 -0.22 9.69
CA ILE A 93 -3.10 0.40 10.50
C ILE A 93 -4.47 -0.17 10.09
N TYR A 94 -4.62 -0.61 8.85
CA TYR A 94 -5.84 -1.17 8.28
C TYR A 94 -5.75 -2.70 8.11
N LEU A 95 -5.08 -3.41 9.04
CA LEU A 95 -4.80 -4.84 8.95
C LEU A 95 -5.99 -5.71 8.47
N PRO A 96 -7.23 -5.59 9.00
CA PRO A 96 -8.34 -6.43 8.53
C PRO A 96 -8.62 -6.28 7.04
N LYS A 97 -8.59 -5.04 6.53
CA LYS A 97 -8.81 -4.73 5.11
C LYS A 97 -7.67 -5.22 4.24
N VAL A 98 -6.43 -5.05 4.70
CA VAL A 98 -5.23 -5.55 4.02
C VAL A 98 -5.31 -7.07 3.85
N VAL A 99 -5.67 -7.80 4.91
CA VAL A 99 -5.81 -9.27 4.90
C VAL A 99 -6.89 -9.72 3.93
N GLU A 100 -8.03 -9.03 3.91
CA GLU A 100 -9.13 -9.35 3.00
C GLU A 100 -8.75 -9.12 1.54
N VAL A 101 -8.09 -8.00 1.24
CA VAL A 101 -7.56 -7.71 -0.10
C VAL A 101 -6.55 -8.78 -0.53
N ILE A 102 -5.61 -9.18 0.34
CA ILE A 102 -4.62 -10.21 0.00
C ILE A 102 -5.30 -11.55 -0.31
N ARG A 103 -6.28 -11.96 0.49
CA ARG A 103 -7.02 -13.21 0.26
C ARG A 103 -7.72 -13.20 -1.11
N ILE A 104 -8.44 -12.13 -1.42
CA ILE A 104 -9.15 -12.02 -2.71
C ILE A 104 -8.15 -11.98 -3.87
N VAL A 105 -7.02 -11.28 -3.73
CA VAL A 105 -5.95 -11.28 -4.73
C VAL A 105 -5.42 -12.70 -4.95
N LYS A 106 -5.16 -13.45 -3.88
CA LYS A 106 -4.66 -14.84 -3.97
C LYS A 106 -5.67 -15.83 -4.53
N GLU A 107 -6.96 -15.56 -4.40
CA GLU A 107 -8.02 -16.36 -5.03
C GLU A 107 -8.12 -16.10 -6.54
N LYS A 108 -7.82 -14.87 -6.99
CA LYS A 108 -8.00 -14.45 -8.39
C LYS A 108 -6.73 -14.55 -9.24
N TYR A 109 -5.57 -14.32 -8.63
CA TYR A 109 -4.31 -14.11 -9.35
C TYR A 109 -3.20 -14.95 -8.74
N ASP A 110 -2.48 -15.68 -9.60
CA ASP A 110 -1.22 -16.31 -9.23
C ASP A 110 -0.08 -15.28 -9.31
N ILE A 111 -0.10 -14.33 -8.38
CA ILE A 111 0.84 -13.20 -8.33
C ILE A 111 1.43 -13.05 -6.95
N LYS A 112 2.67 -12.59 -6.89
CA LYS A 112 3.34 -12.28 -5.64
C LYS A 112 2.67 -11.08 -4.95
N THR A 113 2.38 -11.19 -3.66
CA THR A 113 1.87 -10.11 -2.83
C THR A 113 2.93 -9.66 -1.84
N ARG A 114 3.10 -8.34 -1.72
CA ARG A 114 4.07 -7.72 -0.83
C ARG A 114 3.42 -6.65 0.04
N ILE A 115 3.88 -6.49 1.27
CA ILE A 115 3.56 -5.33 2.11
C ILE A 115 4.84 -4.59 2.49
N ASP A 116 4.81 -3.26 2.38
CA ASP A 116 5.84 -2.38 2.94
C ASP A 116 5.30 -1.72 4.21
N THR A 117 5.99 -1.91 5.34
CA THR A 117 5.53 -1.49 6.66
C THR A 117 6.66 -0.91 7.52
N ASN A 118 6.30 -0.14 8.55
CA ASN A 118 7.17 0.25 9.64
C ASN A 118 7.33 -0.80 10.75
N GLY A 119 6.58 -1.91 10.69
CA GLY A 119 6.71 -3.04 11.61
C GLY A 119 5.99 -2.88 12.96
N LEU A 120 5.25 -1.80 13.20
CA LEU A 120 4.59 -1.52 14.49
C LEU A 120 3.15 -2.09 14.60
N VAL A 121 2.75 -2.96 13.68
CA VAL A 121 1.38 -3.52 13.64
C VAL A 121 0.99 -4.25 14.94
N LYS A 122 1.96 -4.84 15.66
CA LYS A 122 1.72 -5.51 16.95
C LYS A 122 1.25 -4.57 18.05
N CYS A 123 1.49 -3.25 17.91
CA CYS A 123 0.96 -2.24 18.82
C CYS A 123 -0.54 -1.95 18.60
N LEU A 124 -1.10 -2.38 17.46
CA LEU A 124 -2.48 -2.09 17.05
C LEU A 124 -3.37 -3.33 17.03
N TYR A 125 -2.79 -4.50 16.75
CA TYR A 125 -3.51 -5.75 16.57
C TYR A 125 -2.82 -6.90 17.31
N GLU A 126 -3.62 -7.86 17.79
CA GLU A 126 -3.10 -9.11 18.33
C GLU A 126 -2.70 -10.08 17.22
N ASN A 127 -1.62 -10.84 17.45
CA ASN A 127 -1.06 -11.85 16.54
C ASN A 127 -1.01 -11.47 15.04
N PRO A 128 -0.53 -10.26 14.68
CA PRO A 128 -0.58 -9.78 13.30
C PRO A 128 0.28 -10.61 12.35
N THR A 129 1.39 -11.18 12.83
CA THR A 129 2.24 -12.08 12.04
C THR A 129 1.48 -13.31 11.57
N GLU A 130 0.78 -14.00 12.48
CA GLU A 130 -0.01 -15.19 12.16
C GLU A 130 -1.19 -14.82 11.23
N ILE A 131 -1.80 -13.66 11.44
CA ILE A 131 -2.89 -13.15 10.59
C ILE A 131 -2.40 -12.91 9.15
N LEU A 132 -1.24 -12.28 8.98
CA LEU A 132 -0.64 -12.01 7.67
C LEU A 132 -0.12 -13.28 7.00
N GLU A 133 0.45 -14.21 7.75
CA GLU A 133 0.86 -15.51 7.22
C GLU A 133 -0.38 -16.27 6.67
N LYS A 134 -1.45 -16.34 7.46
CA LYS A 134 -2.72 -16.98 7.05
C LYS A 134 -3.48 -16.21 5.97
N SER A 135 -3.08 -14.99 5.60
CA SER A 135 -3.65 -14.31 4.44
C SER A 135 -3.02 -14.78 3.12
N GLY A 136 -1.91 -15.51 3.17
CA GLY A 136 -1.13 -15.87 1.98
C GLY A 136 -0.23 -14.73 1.51
N LEU A 137 0.27 -13.89 2.42
CA LEU A 137 1.26 -12.87 2.08
C LEU A 137 2.61 -13.53 1.74
N ASP A 138 3.24 -13.16 0.62
CA ASP A 138 4.53 -13.76 0.23
C ASP A 138 5.75 -13.01 0.78
N GLU A 139 5.71 -11.68 0.79
CA GLU A 139 6.85 -10.86 1.21
C GLU A 139 6.43 -9.69 2.10
N ILE A 140 7.24 -9.45 3.13
CA ILE A 140 7.14 -8.25 3.96
C ILE A 140 8.45 -7.48 3.90
N ARG A 141 8.37 -6.17 3.65
CA ARG A 141 9.49 -5.25 3.74
C ARG A 141 9.31 -4.33 4.92
N ILE A 142 10.25 -4.39 5.86
CA ILE A 142 10.22 -3.57 7.07
C ILE A 142 11.21 -2.43 6.89
N SER A 143 10.70 -1.20 6.96
CA SER A 143 11.54 0.01 6.95
C SER A 143 12.22 0.17 8.30
N LEU A 144 13.51 -0.15 8.36
CA LEU A 144 14.37 0.03 9.53
C LEU A 144 15.48 1.03 9.16
N ASN A 145 15.49 2.19 9.81
CA ASN A 145 16.47 3.26 9.59
C ASN A 145 17.14 3.65 10.91
#